data_AF-A0A8J9SEA5-F1
#
_entry.id   AF-A0A8J9SEA5-F1
#
_cell.length_a   1.000
_cell.length_b   1.000
_cell.length_c   1.000
_cell.angle_alpha   90.00
_cell.angle_beta   90.00
_cell.angle_gamma   90.00
#
_symmetry.space_group_name_H-M   'P 1'
#
loop_
_entity.id
_entity.type
_entity.pdbx_description
1 polymer ?
#
loop_
_entity_poly.entity_id
_entity_poly.type
_entity_poly.pdbx_seq_one_letter_code
_entity_poly.pdbx_strand_id
1 'polypeptide(L)'
;MDLSDLINVMVQQELSIYKTQDYLQPEFQEKIALQSVKDFPMLSNFSVGSSSSSSSSPINEFWREKICEWSFQVVDHFNFSREVVCVSIHMLDRFLSTRSVDKNTFQLAAMTTLFVSIKLSEPGRLSMRSMIELSRGYFKVEQMVAMEMTIL
;
A
#
# COMPACT_ATOMS: atom_id res chain seq x y z
N MET A 1 21.78 -25.13 36.23
CA MET A 1 21.11 -25.27 34.93
C MET A 1 22.24 -25.51 33.94
N ASP A 2 22.39 -26.75 33.49
CA ASP A 2 23.52 -27.19 32.67
C ASP A 2 23.35 -26.68 31.23
N LEU A 3 24.44 -26.31 30.56
CA LEU A 3 24.42 -25.83 29.17
C LEU A 3 23.79 -26.88 28.24
N SER A 4 23.97 -28.15 28.57
CA SER A 4 23.41 -29.29 27.83
C SER A 4 21.88 -29.32 27.86
N ASP A 5 21.27 -28.93 28.98
CA ASP A 5 19.81 -28.86 29.10
C ASP A 5 19.23 -27.72 28.26
N LEU A 6 19.93 -26.59 28.20
CA LEU A 6 19.51 -25.44 27.41
C LEU A 6 19.54 -25.76 25.90
N ILE A 7 20.59 -26.45 25.43
CA ILE A 7 20.71 -26.88 24.04
C ILE A 7 19.60 -27.86 23.68
N ASN A 8 19.30 -28.83 24.56
CA ASN A 8 18.20 -29.78 24.33
C ASN A 8 16.84 -29.07 24.23
N VAL A 9 16.58 -28.07 25.08
CA VAL A 9 15.36 -27.25 24.99
C VAL A 9 15.31 -26.47 23.67
N MET A 10 16.42 -25.88 23.23
CA MET A 10 16.48 -25.15 21.96
C MET A 10 16.24 -26.06 20.75
N VAL A 11 16.86 -27.24 20.71
CA VAL A 11 16.65 -28.24 19.65
C VAL A 11 15.20 -28.74 19.64
N GLN A 12 14.63 -28.98 20.82
CA GLN A 12 13.24 -29.41 20.92
C GLN A 12 12.27 -28.32 20.46
N GLN A 13 12.58 -27.04 20.72
CA GLN A 13 11.82 -25.91 20.20
C GLN A 13 11.94 -25.75 18.67
N GLU A 14 13.13 -25.98 18.11
CA GLU A 14 13.35 -25.97 16.65
C GLU A 14 12.47 -26.99 15.93
N LEU A 15 12.39 -28.22 16.45
CA LEU A 15 11.61 -29.30 15.84
C LEU A 15 10.09 -29.14 16.02
N SER A 16 9.67 -28.51 17.12
CA SER A 16 8.25 -28.50 17.54
C SER A 16 7.54 -27.19 17.22
N ILE A 17 8.22 -26.06 17.39
CA ILE A 17 7.60 -24.73 17.52
C ILE A 17 8.09 -23.78 16.43
N TYR A 18 9.40 -23.75 16.14
CA TYR A 18 9.96 -22.91 15.09
C TYR A 18 9.84 -23.57 13.72
N LYS A 19 8.60 -23.78 13.25
CA LYS A 19 8.36 -24.02 11.82
C LYS A 19 8.50 -22.70 11.09
N THR A 20 9.66 -22.46 10.49
CA THR A 20 9.85 -21.36 9.55
C THR A 20 8.96 -21.61 8.34
N GLN A 21 7.89 -20.83 8.21
CA GLN A 21 7.07 -20.82 7.01
C GLN A 21 7.99 -20.42 5.84
N ASP A 22 8.08 -21.24 4.81
CA ASP A 22 8.93 -20.93 3.67
C ASP A 22 8.21 -19.92 2.76
N TYR A 23 8.44 -18.64 3.06
CA TYR A 23 7.85 -17.49 2.37
C TYR A 23 8.36 -17.34 0.92
N LEU A 24 9.41 -18.08 0.52
CA LEU A 24 9.91 -18.12 -0.85
C LEU A 24 9.31 -19.24 -1.70
N GLN A 25 8.48 -20.10 -1.12
CA GLN A 25 7.74 -21.10 -1.90
C GLN A 25 6.89 -20.41 -2.97
N PRO A 26 6.93 -20.88 -4.22
CA PRO A 26 6.20 -20.26 -5.33
C PRO A 26 4.69 -20.20 -5.05
N GLU A 27 4.12 -21.20 -4.37
CA GLU A 27 2.70 -21.20 -3.99
C GLU A 27 2.35 -20.10 -2.98
N PHE A 28 3.28 -19.79 -2.06
CA PHE A 28 3.06 -18.75 -1.05
C PHE A 28 3.16 -17.36 -1.67
N GLN A 29 4.16 -17.15 -2.54
CA GLN A 29 4.33 -15.92 -3.30
C GLN A 29 3.17 -15.69 -4.27
N GLU A 30 2.69 -16.73 -4.95
CA GLU A 30 1.53 -16.67 -5.83
C GLU A 30 0.26 -16.31 -5.06
N LYS A 31 0.07 -16.86 -3.85
CA LYS A 31 -1.09 -16.52 -3.01
C LYS A 31 -1.10 -15.04 -2.60
N ILE A 32 0.06 -14.48 -2.26
CA ILE A 32 0.21 -13.03 -2.01
C ILE A 32 -0.10 -12.23 -3.28
N ALA A 33 0.43 -12.64 -4.43
CA ALA A 33 0.19 -11.97 -5.70
C ALA A 33 -1.29 -11.99 -6.11
N LEU A 34 -1.97 -13.13 -5.96
CA LEU A 34 -3.40 -13.28 -6.25
C LEU A 34 -4.27 -12.45 -5.30
N GLN A 35 -3.88 -12.36 -4.03
CA GLN A 35 -4.54 -11.48 -3.06
C GLN A 35 -4.35 -10.00 -3.43
N SER A 36 -3.17 -9.62 -3.94
CA SER A 36 -2.87 -8.28 -4.46
C SER A 36 -3.84 -7.80 -5.54
N VAL A 37 -4.14 -8.65 -6.53
CA VAL A 37 -5.01 -8.28 -7.67
C VAL A 37 -6.46 -8.16 -7.24
N LYS A 38 -6.91 -9.04 -6.33
CA LYS A 38 -8.25 -8.95 -5.74
C LYS A 38 -8.40 -7.72 -4.86
N ASP A 39 -7.32 -7.37 -4.15
CA ASP A 39 -7.39 -6.28 -3.19
C ASP A 39 -7.40 -4.92 -3.88
N PHE A 40 -6.60 -4.75 -4.92
CA PHE A 40 -6.52 -3.50 -5.66
C PHE A 40 -6.78 -3.80 -7.14
N PRO A 41 -8.05 -3.84 -7.58
CA PRO A 41 -8.41 -4.13 -8.98
C PRO A 41 -7.81 -3.13 -9.97
N MET A 42 -7.51 -1.92 -9.50
CA MET A 42 -6.80 -0.87 -10.24
C MET A 42 -5.33 -1.22 -10.54
N LEU A 43 -4.74 -2.18 -9.81
CA LEU A 43 -3.34 -2.59 -9.91
C LEU A 43 -3.10 -3.83 -10.80
N SER A 44 -4.10 -4.28 -11.55
CA SER A 44 -4.08 -5.57 -12.27
C SER A 44 -2.94 -5.74 -13.31
N ASN A 45 -2.16 -4.69 -13.60
CA ASN A 45 -1.11 -4.69 -14.61
C ASN A 45 0.32 -4.57 -14.03
N PHE A 46 0.51 -4.54 -12.71
CA PHE A 46 1.80 -4.14 -12.14
C PHE A 46 2.68 -5.31 -11.70
N SER A 47 3.88 -5.35 -12.27
CA SER A 47 4.98 -6.28 -11.97
C SER A 47 5.57 -5.98 -10.59
N VAL A 48 5.55 -6.99 -9.72
CA VAL A 48 6.05 -6.93 -8.34
C VAL A 48 7.58 -6.79 -8.33
N GLY A 49 8.08 -5.61 -7.94
CA GLY A 49 9.46 -5.44 -7.50
C GLY A 49 9.52 -5.50 -5.97
N SER A 50 10.25 -6.48 -5.43
CA SER A 50 10.34 -6.72 -3.98
C SER A 50 11.18 -5.65 -3.29
N SER A 51 10.62 -4.98 -2.28
CA SER A 51 11.40 -4.17 -1.34
C SER A 51 11.04 -4.50 0.13
N SER A 52 12.05 -4.45 1.00
CA SER A 52 12.08 -5.12 2.30
C SER A 52 11.81 -4.23 3.53
N SER A 53 10.93 -4.74 4.41
CA SER A 53 10.84 -4.66 5.89
C SER A 53 10.72 -3.32 6.64
N SER A 54 9.61 -3.14 7.34
CA SER A 54 9.52 -2.56 8.70
C SER A 54 8.20 -2.93 9.43
N SER A 55 8.32 -3.09 10.75
CA SER A 55 7.34 -3.55 11.73
C SER A 55 6.06 -2.69 11.84
N SER A 56 5.15 -2.83 10.89
CA SER A 56 3.72 -2.51 11.01
C SER A 56 2.94 -3.68 10.43
N SER A 57 1.67 -3.88 10.83
CA SER A 57 0.86 -5.03 10.38
C SER A 57 1.14 -5.37 8.91
N PRO A 58 1.53 -6.61 8.56
CA PRO A 58 2.09 -6.95 7.23
C PRO A 58 1.15 -6.59 6.07
N ILE A 59 -0.14 -6.49 6.36
CA ILE A 59 -1.19 -6.03 5.44
C ILE A 59 -1.03 -4.55 5.07
N ASN A 60 -0.69 -3.69 6.03
CA ASN A 60 -0.57 -2.25 5.84
C ASN A 60 0.72 -1.86 5.09
N GLU A 61 1.82 -2.58 5.34
CA GLU A 61 3.07 -2.41 4.58
C GLU A 61 2.88 -2.76 3.11
N PHE A 62 2.27 -3.92 2.83
CA PHE A 62 2.01 -4.37 1.47
C PHE A 62 1.11 -3.39 0.69
N TRP A 63 0.04 -2.90 1.32
CA TRP A 63 -0.86 -1.93 0.69
C TRP A 63 -0.15 -0.59 0.42
N ARG A 64 0.73 -0.17 1.32
CA ARG A 64 1.51 1.06 1.19
C ARG A 64 2.53 0.99 0.06
N GLU A 65 3.25 -0.12 -0.07
CA GLU A 65 4.19 -0.36 -1.18
C GLU A 65 3.47 -0.24 -2.52
N LYS A 66 2.31 -0.89 -2.64
CA LYS A 66 1.50 -0.91 -3.85
C LYS A 66 0.92 0.45 -4.24
N ILE A 67 0.45 1.22 -3.26
CA ILE A 67 -0.01 2.59 -3.50
C ILE A 67 1.15 3.52 -3.90
N CYS A 68 2.33 3.33 -3.30
CA CYS A 68 3.51 4.12 -3.62
C CYS A 68 3.93 3.88 -5.08
N GLU A 69 4.06 2.61 -5.48
CA GLU A 69 4.36 2.19 -6.85
C GLU A 69 3.36 2.79 -7.86
N TRP A 70 2.07 2.64 -7.60
CA TRP A 70 1.01 3.21 -8.44
C TRP A 70 1.09 4.73 -8.53
N SER A 71 1.36 5.41 -7.41
CA SER A 71 1.44 6.88 -7.37
C SER A 71 2.59 7.39 -8.24
N PHE A 72 3.74 6.71 -8.24
CA PHE A 72 4.86 7.05 -9.13
C PHE A 72 4.50 6.87 -10.60
N GLN A 73 3.81 5.79 -10.96
CA GLN A 73 3.41 5.56 -12.35
C GLN A 73 2.39 6.59 -12.84
N VAL A 74 1.45 7.00 -11.99
CA VAL A 74 0.51 8.09 -12.32
C VAL A 74 1.29 9.38 -12.55
N VAL A 75 2.18 9.74 -11.63
CA VAL A 75 3.01 10.95 -11.76
C VAL A 75 3.89 10.91 -13.01
N ASP A 76 4.52 9.77 -13.31
CA ASP A 76 5.37 9.58 -14.48
C ASP A 76 4.53 9.62 -15.78
N HIS A 77 3.32 9.05 -15.80
CA HIS A 77 2.41 9.10 -16.95
C HIS A 77 1.98 10.53 -17.31
N PHE A 78 1.67 11.35 -16.30
CA PHE A 78 1.29 12.75 -16.51
C PHE A 78 2.48 13.73 -16.54
N ASN A 79 3.71 13.24 -16.41
CA ASN A 79 4.94 14.03 -16.31
C ASN A 79 4.87 15.09 -15.19
N PHE A 80 4.37 14.71 -14.01
CA PHE A 80 4.39 15.56 -12.81
C PHE A 80 5.71 15.44 -12.05
N SER A 81 5.98 16.37 -11.13
CA SER A 81 7.14 16.27 -10.24
C SER A 81 7.02 15.05 -9.31
N ARG A 82 8.09 14.29 -9.16
CA ARG A 82 8.16 13.15 -8.23
C ARG A 82 7.94 13.56 -6.77
N GLU A 83 8.20 14.82 -6.43
CA GLU A 83 7.94 15.37 -5.09
C GLU A 83 6.46 15.28 -4.70
N VAL A 84 5.56 15.31 -5.68
CA VAL A 84 4.11 15.14 -5.47
C VAL A 84 3.79 13.81 -4.80
N VAL A 85 4.50 12.74 -5.17
CA VAL A 85 4.32 11.42 -4.54
C VAL A 85 4.74 11.47 -3.08
N CYS A 86 5.87 12.11 -2.78
CA CYS A 86 6.34 12.25 -1.40
C CYS A 86 5.32 13.01 -0.53
N VAL A 87 4.75 14.11 -1.03
CA VAL A 87 3.71 14.86 -0.30
C VAL A 87 2.44 14.04 -0.13
N SER A 88 2.02 13.31 -1.18
CA SER A 88 0.84 12.44 -1.13
C SER A 88 0.98 11.35 -0.06
N ILE A 89 2.09 10.62 -0.07
CA ILE A 89 2.36 9.54 0.88
C ILE A 89 2.45 10.09 2.30
N HIS A 90 3.09 11.26 2.49
CA HIS A 90 3.13 11.92 3.79
C HIS A 90 1.73 12.26 4.33
N MET A 91 0.86 12.82 3.50
CA MET A 91 -0.53 13.10 3.87
C MET A 91 -1.31 11.82 4.19
N LEU A 92 -1.11 10.76 3.40
CA LEU A 92 -1.73 9.47 3.61
C LEU A 92 -1.29 8.86 4.95
N ASP A 93 0.01 8.80 5.22
CA ASP A 93 0.54 8.24 6.46
C ASP A 93 0.01 8.98 7.69
N ARG A 94 -0.12 10.32 7.62
CA ARG A 94 -0.75 11.11 8.69
C ARG A 94 -2.23 10.80 8.87
N PHE A 95 -2.96 10.58 7.78
CA PHE A 95 -4.36 10.17 7.85
C PHE A 95 -4.51 8.79 8.51
N LEU A 96 -3.65 7.84 8.14
CA LEU A 96 -3.65 6.48 8.69
C LEU A 96 -3.20 6.40 10.15
N SER A 97 -2.32 7.30 10.59
CA SER A 97 -1.88 7.33 11.99
C SER A 97 -2.97 7.80 12.95
N THR A 98 -3.95 8.55 12.45
CA THR A 98 -5.05 9.10 13.26
C THR A 98 -6.31 8.24 13.23
N ARG A 99 -6.47 7.35 12.23
CA ARG A 99 -7.69 6.56 12.03
C ARG A 99 -7.38 5.14 11.56
N SER A 100 -8.00 4.15 12.19
CA SER A 100 -8.09 2.80 11.63
C SER A 100 -9.05 2.81 10.44
N VAL A 101 -8.58 2.48 9.26
CA VAL A 101 -9.38 2.55 8.03
C VAL A 101 -9.52 1.17 7.39
N ASP A 102 -10.70 0.91 6.84
CA ASP A 102 -10.93 -0.24 5.97
C ASP A 102 -10.19 -0.10 4.64
N LYS A 103 -10.00 -1.22 3.96
CA LYS A 103 -9.28 -1.28 2.67
C LYS A 103 -9.84 -0.33 1.60
N ASN A 104 -11.17 -0.21 1.50
CA ASN A 104 -11.81 0.69 0.55
C ASN A 104 -11.53 2.16 0.90
N THR A 105 -11.56 2.48 2.19
CA THR A 105 -11.28 3.83 2.71
C THR A 105 -9.80 4.18 2.52
N PHE A 106 -8.89 3.21 2.71
CA PHE A 106 -7.47 3.35 2.44
C PHE A 106 -7.20 3.69 0.98
N GLN A 107 -7.80 2.94 0.05
CA GLN A 107 -7.67 3.20 -1.39
C GLN A 107 -8.22 4.56 -1.78
N LEU A 108 -9.41 4.90 -1.29
CA LEU A 108 -10.02 6.20 -1.55
C LEU A 108 -9.16 7.34 -0.99
N ALA A 109 -8.62 7.18 0.22
CA ALA A 109 -7.71 8.14 0.83
C ALA A 109 -6.45 8.31 -0.01
N ALA A 110 -5.80 7.22 -0.44
CA ALA A 110 -4.60 7.26 -1.29
C ALA A 110 -4.83 7.98 -2.63
N MET A 111 -5.96 7.70 -3.31
CA MET A 111 -6.35 8.40 -4.55
C MET A 111 -6.52 9.90 -4.29
N THR A 112 -7.14 10.24 -3.15
CA THR A 112 -7.49 11.61 -2.80
C THR A 112 -6.27 12.41 -2.36
N THR A 113 -5.37 11.85 -1.54
CA THR A 113 -4.11 12.49 -1.15
C THR A 113 -3.25 12.75 -2.37
N LEU A 114 -3.22 11.82 -3.34
CA LEU A 114 -2.49 12.04 -4.58
C LEU A 114 -3.08 13.18 -5.40
N PHE A 115 -4.41 13.22 -5.51
CA PHE A 115 -5.11 14.30 -6.20
C PHE A 115 -4.86 15.67 -5.55
N VAL A 116 -4.91 15.74 -4.22
CA VAL A 116 -4.61 16.96 -3.45
C VAL A 116 -3.17 17.40 -3.66
N SER A 117 -2.20 16.49 -3.56
CA SER A 117 -0.79 16.81 -3.79
C SER A 117 -0.53 17.32 -5.21
N ILE A 118 -1.20 16.75 -6.23
CA ILE A 118 -1.11 17.23 -7.61
C ILE A 118 -1.70 18.64 -7.71
N LYS A 119 -2.86 18.90 -7.09
CA LYS A 119 -3.47 20.25 -7.06
C LYS A 119 -2.56 21.29 -6.39
N LEU A 120 -1.81 20.90 -5.35
CA LEU A 120 -0.88 21.78 -4.65
C LEU A 120 0.36 22.11 -5.49
N SER A 121 0.88 21.13 -6.23
CA SER A 121 2.06 21.33 -7.06
C SER A 121 1.75 22.05 -8.38
N GLU A 122 0.68 21.64 -9.08
CA GLU A 122 0.40 22.04 -10.46
C GLU A 122 -1.12 22.24 -10.65
N PRO A 123 -1.69 23.38 -10.21
CA PRO A 123 -3.12 23.62 -10.26
C PRO A 123 -3.65 23.62 -11.70
N GLY A 124 -4.73 22.87 -11.95
CA GLY A 124 -5.45 22.84 -13.23
C GLY A 124 -4.95 21.81 -14.26
N ARG A 125 -3.88 21.06 -13.97
CA ARG A 125 -3.34 20.04 -14.89
C ARG A 125 -4.06 18.70 -14.85
N LEU A 126 -4.76 18.38 -13.75
CA LEU A 126 -5.48 17.12 -13.58
C LEU A 126 -6.95 17.36 -13.22
N SER A 127 -7.86 16.77 -14.01
CA SER A 127 -9.29 16.78 -13.71
C SER A 127 -9.66 15.65 -12.76
N MET A 128 -10.63 15.89 -11.87
CA MET A 128 -11.18 14.85 -10.99
C MET A 128 -11.76 13.67 -11.78
N ARG A 129 -12.28 13.91 -13.00
CA ARG A 129 -12.74 12.83 -13.90
C ARG A 129 -11.61 11.89 -14.31
N SER A 130 -10.42 12.43 -14.61
CA SER A 130 -9.25 11.63 -14.96
C SER A 130 -8.80 10.76 -13.79
N MET A 131 -8.91 11.27 -12.55
CA MET A 131 -8.57 10.48 -11.37
C MET A 131 -9.54 9.30 -11.16
N ILE A 132 -10.82 9.46 -11.47
CA ILE A 132 -11.81 8.37 -11.41
C ILE A 132 -11.57 7.34 -12.51
N GLU A 133 -11.18 7.78 -13.70
CA GLU A 133 -10.81 6.90 -14.80
C GLU A 133 -9.59 6.03 -14.44
N LEU A 134 -8.60 6.60 -13.76
CA LEU A 134 -7.45 5.86 -13.21
C LEU A 134 -7.88 4.81 -12.17
N SER A 135 -8.93 5.11 -11.39
CA SER A 135 -9.53 4.14 -10.46
C SER A 135 -10.42 3.10 -11.15
N ARG A 136 -10.50 3.09 -12.49
CA ARG A 136 -11.40 2.25 -13.30
C ARG A 136 -12.88 2.39 -12.92
N GLY A 137 -13.27 3.58 -12.45
CA GLY A 137 -14.64 3.86 -12.00
C GLY A 137 -15.03 3.18 -10.68
N TYR A 138 -14.06 2.69 -9.90
CA TYR A 138 -14.34 2.06 -8.61
C TYR A 138 -14.91 3.05 -7.57
N PHE A 139 -14.52 4.32 -7.65
CA PHE A 139 -15.00 5.38 -6.78
C PHE A 139 -15.74 6.47 -7.56
N LYS A 140 -16.71 7.12 -6.91
CA LYS A 140 -17.44 8.25 -7.49
C LYS A 140 -16.81 9.58 -7.10
N VAL A 141 -17.11 10.63 -7.88
CA VAL A 141 -16.71 12.03 -7.64
C VAL A 141 -17.07 12.46 -6.23
N GLU A 142 -18.29 12.14 -5.79
CA GLU A 142 -18.81 12.59 -4.50
C GLU A 142 -18.04 11.97 -3.34
N GLN A 143 -17.57 10.72 -3.49
CA GLN A 143 -16.78 10.04 -2.47
C GLN A 143 -15.37 10.65 -2.36
N MET A 144 -14.75 10.98 -3.50
CA MET A 144 -13.47 11.66 -3.51
C MET A 144 -13.55 13.06 -2.89
N VAL A 145 -14.59 13.83 -3.22
CA VAL A 145 -14.80 15.17 -2.64
C VAL A 145 -15.03 15.08 -1.12
N ALA A 146 -15.84 14.11 -0.67
CA ALA A 146 -16.06 13.90 0.77
C ALA A 146 -14.75 13.49 1.49
N MET A 147 -13.94 12.65 0.84
CA MET A 147 -12.63 12.25 1.37
C MET A 147 -11.66 13.44 1.41
N GLU A 148 -11.66 14.30 0.39
CA GLU A 148 -10.80 15.50 0.31
C GLU A 148 -11.08 16.41 1.51
N MET A 149 -12.35 16.63 1.82
CA MET A 149 -12.79 17.42 2.99
C MET A 149 -12.51 16.75 4.34
N THR A 150 -12.24 15.44 4.36
CA THR A 150 -11.91 14.71 5.59
C THR A 150 -10.41 14.71 5.88
N ILE A 151 -9.59 14.79 4.83
CA ILE A 151 -8.12 14.77 4.91
C ILE A 151 -7.56 16.18 5.19
N LEU A 152 -8.16 17.21 4.60
CA LEU A 152 -7.82 18.63 4.83
C LEU A 152 -8.45 19.16 6.12
#